data_AF-A0A9Q0CVW5-F1
#
_entry.id   AF-A0A9Q0CVW5-F1
#
_cell.length_a   1.000
_cell.length_b   1.000
_cell.length_c   1.000
_cell.angle_alpha   90.00
_cell.angle_beta   90.00
_cell.angle_gamma   90.00
#
_symmetry.space_group_name_H-M   'P 1'
#
loop_
_entity.id
_entity.type
_entity.pdbx_description
1 polymer ?
#
loop_
_entity_poly.entity_id
_entity_poly.type
_entity_poly.pdbx_seq_one_letter_code
_entity_poly.pdbx_strand_id
1 'polypeptide(L)'
;MELFQRAKAVRLKSRHDKYLFADEDETHVIQDRNGASPNARWQVEPVYHGGTEPHGLRFKSRYGRYLTASNEPFLMGVTGRKVLQTTVSARADSSVEWEPVRDGFQVRLKTRYGNFLRANGGLPPWRNSVTHDVPHRSSTQDWVLWDVEIVEIATPKPNGSVEKPVPKAEDQRRQNGSLHRHEPPTDHRRTGSTPVNHGANGAEGNAKLSKLESLDSISIPVHKVEGRQIYYRIADDNGNFDEAFEAQHFIFNGTSLDELTEKLREEMGRDDIIICTMNSITNKLMPLRLQLPPNNSAMNIVIVEESSKVAKTFPRPFGS
;
A
#
# COMPACT_ATOMS: atom_id res chain seq x y z
N MET A 1 -1.70 -11.71 16.39
CA MET A 1 -3.14 -11.35 16.33
C MET A 1 -3.82 -11.23 17.68
N GLU A 2 -3.19 -11.63 18.80
CA GLU A 2 -3.80 -11.65 20.14
C GLU A 2 -4.48 -10.35 20.59
N LEU A 3 -3.95 -9.18 20.21
CA LEU A 3 -4.53 -7.87 20.57
C LEU A 3 -5.99 -7.72 20.11
N PHE A 4 -6.37 -8.39 19.03
CA PHE A 4 -7.72 -8.33 18.45
C PHE A 4 -8.59 -9.52 18.82
N GLN A 5 -8.08 -10.52 19.57
CA GLN A 5 -8.77 -11.80 19.79
C GLN A 5 -10.13 -11.65 20.47
N ARG A 6 -10.30 -10.61 21.29
CA ARG A 6 -11.56 -10.29 21.98
C ARG A 6 -12.18 -8.98 21.51
N ALA A 7 -11.59 -8.28 20.55
CA ALA A 7 -12.10 -7.00 20.09
C ALA A 7 -13.24 -7.22 19.09
N LYS A 8 -14.43 -6.71 19.40
CA LYS A 8 -15.56 -6.67 18.46
C LYS A 8 -15.53 -5.39 17.63
N ALA A 9 -15.10 -4.29 18.24
CA ALA A 9 -14.88 -3.03 17.54
C ALA A 9 -13.69 -2.27 18.13
N VAL A 10 -12.98 -1.55 17.26
CA VAL A 10 -11.78 -0.77 17.60
C VAL A 10 -11.85 0.63 17.01
N ARG A 11 -11.00 1.51 17.52
CA ARG A 11 -10.51 2.71 16.83
C ARG A 11 -9.02 2.56 16.64
N LEU A 12 -8.52 3.07 15.53
CA LEU A 12 -7.11 3.02 15.18
C LEU A 12 -6.59 4.45 15.16
N LYS A 13 -5.70 4.79 16.08
CA LYS A 13 -5.15 6.14 16.23
C LYS A 13 -3.75 6.18 15.65
N SER A 14 -3.49 7.14 14.76
CA SER A 14 -2.19 7.33 14.14
C SER A 14 -1.27 8.16 15.03
N ARG A 15 0.03 8.14 14.71
CA ARG A 15 1.05 9.04 15.29
C ARG A 15 0.69 10.52 15.22
N HIS A 16 -0.18 10.91 14.29
CA HIS A 16 -0.61 12.30 14.10
C HIS A 16 -1.78 12.70 15.01
N ASP A 17 -2.11 11.90 16.03
CA ASP A 17 -3.20 12.14 16.98
C ASP A 17 -4.56 12.26 16.27
N LYS A 18 -4.77 11.40 15.26
CA LYS A 18 -5.98 11.30 14.46
C LYS A 18 -6.38 9.84 14.30
N TYR A 19 -7.67 9.59 14.13
CA TYR A 19 -8.23 8.27 13.98
C TYR A 19 -8.41 7.90 12.50
N LEU A 20 -8.25 6.62 12.19
CA LEU A 20 -8.71 6.05 10.93
C LEU A 20 -10.21 6.26 10.81
N PHE A 21 -10.63 7.00 9.79
CA PHE A 21 -11.98 7.52 9.70
C PHE A 21 -12.62 7.13 8.37
N ALA A 22 -13.78 6.48 8.45
CA ALA A 22 -14.62 6.22 7.30
C ALA A 22 -15.27 7.52 6.83
N ASP A 23 -14.88 8.03 5.67
CA ASP A 23 -15.46 9.26 5.13
C ASP A 23 -16.96 9.07 4.80
N GLU A 24 -17.69 10.18 4.80
CA GLU A 24 -19.15 10.22 4.62
C GLU A 24 -19.59 9.91 3.20
N ASP A 25 -18.69 10.02 2.23
CA ASP A 25 -18.92 9.60 0.84
C ASP A 25 -18.93 8.08 0.63
N GLU A 26 -18.76 7.33 1.73
CA GLU A 26 -18.71 5.87 1.79
C GLU A 26 -17.69 5.21 0.86
N THR A 27 -16.71 5.97 0.37
CA THR A 27 -15.74 5.53 -0.62
C THR A 27 -14.32 5.75 -0.11
N HIS A 28 -14.05 6.90 0.50
CA HIS A 28 -12.72 7.25 0.97
C HIS A 28 -12.50 6.89 2.44
N VAL A 29 -11.23 6.71 2.78
CA VAL A 29 -10.76 6.55 4.15
C VAL A 29 -9.76 7.65 4.43
N ILE A 30 -10.00 8.42 5.49
CA ILE A 30 -9.23 9.59 5.86
C ILE A 30 -8.79 9.50 7.32
N GLN A 31 -8.15 10.55 7.80
CA GLN A 31 -7.83 10.75 9.20
C GLN A 31 -8.61 11.94 9.75
N ASP A 32 -9.24 11.76 10.92
CA ASP A 32 -9.96 12.82 11.62
C ASP A 32 -9.64 12.81 13.13
N ARG A 33 -9.74 13.97 13.79
CA ARG A 33 -9.48 14.08 15.24
C ARG A 33 -10.65 13.58 16.09
N ASN A 34 -11.86 13.53 15.54
CA ASN A 34 -13.07 13.16 16.24
C ASN A 34 -13.18 11.64 16.42
N GLY A 35 -12.43 11.11 17.39
CA GLY A 35 -12.51 9.71 17.77
C GLY A 35 -13.87 9.29 18.30
N ALA A 36 -14.68 10.21 18.85
CA ALA A 36 -16.01 9.89 19.35
C ALA A 36 -17.02 9.55 18.24
N SER A 37 -16.74 9.97 16.99
CA SER A 37 -17.60 9.71 15.85
C SER A 37 -17.77 8.20 15.59
N PRO A 38 -18.98 7.74 15.21
CA PRO A 38 -19.18 6.39 14.69
C PRO A 38 -18.30 6.06 13.48
N ASN A 39 -17.90 7.07 12.70
CA ASN A 39 -17.05 6.90 11.52
C ASN A 39 -15.60 6.48 11.88
N ALA A 40 -15.16 6.75 13.11
CA ALA A 40 -13.86 6.30 13.61
C ALA A 40 -13.89 4.85 14.15
N ARG A 41 -15.09 4.26 14.32
CA ARG A 41 -15.29 2.91 14.84
C ARG A 41 -15.31 1.89 13.72
N TRP A 42 -14.44 0.89 13.84
CA TRP A 42 -14.32 -0.21 12.90
C TRP A 42 -14.67 -1.52 13.60
N GLN A 43 -15.65 -2.24 13.06
CA GLN A 43 -15.94 -3.60 13.50
C GLN A 43 -14.83 -4.54 13.02
N VAL A 44 -14.39 -5.44 13.89
CA VAL A 44 -13.31 -6.39 13.60
C VAL A 44 -13.91 -7.74 13.29
N GLU A 45 -13.61 -8.26 12.10
CA GLU A 45 -14.03 -9.57 11.64
C GLU A 45 -12.78 -10.44 11.38
N PRO A 46 -12.53 -11.50 12.19
CA PRO A 46 -11.42 -12.40 11.95
C PRO A 46 -11.64 -13.26 10.70
N VAL A 47 -10.57 -13.46 9.92
CA VAL A 47 -10.58 -14.26 8.69
C VAL A 47 -9.87 -15.60 8.93
N TYR A 48 -10.56 -16.70 8.66
CA TYR A 48 -10.02 -18.06 8.82
C TYR A 48 -9.86 -18.74 7.46
N HIS A 49 -8.65 -19.17 7.11
CA HIS A 49 -8.39 -19.96 5.89
C HIS A 49 -8.22 -21.44 6.26
N GLY A 50 -9.31 -22.08 6.69
CA GLY A 50 -9.35 -23.53 6.96
C GLY A 50 -8.72 -24.00 8.28
N GLY A 51 -8.18 -23.10 9.10
CA GLY A 51 -7.66 -23.37 10.44
C GLY A 51 -8.48 -22.75 11.58
N THR A 52 -8.10 -23.04 12.83
CA THR A 52 -8.71 -22.45 14.03
C THR A 52 -8.17 -21.06 14.35
N GLU A 53 -6.99 -20.73 13.84
CA GLU A 53 -6.38 -19.42 14.03
C GLU A 53 -6.72 -18.48 12.88
N PRO A 54 -7.04 -17.20 13.19
CA PRO A 54 -7.26 -16.21 12.16
C PRO A 54 -5.94 -15.98 11.40
N HIS A 55 -6.03 -15.80 10.08
CA HIS A 55 -4.90 -15.45 9.21
C HIS A 55 -4.77 -13.94 9.02
N GLY A 56 -5.88 -13.23 9.19
CA GLY A 56 -5.94 -11.79 9.10
C GLY A 56 -7.26 -11.27 9.64
N LEU A 57 -7.45 -9.96 9.55
CA LEU A 57 -8.63 -9.25 10.01
C LEU A 57 -9.24 -8.47 8.86
N ARG A 58 -10.56 -8.34 8.90
CA ARG A 58 -11.35 -7.41 8.11
C ARG A 58 -11.87 -6.31 9.02
N PHE A 59 -11.76 -5.07 8.58
CA PHE A 59 -12.26 -3.92 9.31
C PHE A 59 -13.47 -3.37 8.57
N LYS A 60 -14.64 -3.39 9.21
CA LYS A 60 -15.89 -2.96 8.63
C LYS A 60 -16.32 -1.61 9.22
N SER A 61 -16.57 -0.65 8.34
CA SER A 61 -17.04 0.68 8.70
C SER A 61 -18.52 0.66 9.11
N ARG A 62 -19.00 1.75 9.69
CA ARG A 62 -20.42 1.95 10.02
C ARG A 62 -21.36 1.84 8.81
N TYR A 63 -20.83 2.03 7.60
CA TYR A 63 -21.57 1.96 6.33
C TYR A 63 -21.66 0.51 5.80
N GLY A 64 -21.15 -0.47 6.54
CA GLY A 64 -21.14 -1.87 6.13
C GLY A 64 -20.09 -2.20 5.06
N ARG A 65 -19.17 -1.26 4.80
CA ARG A 65 -18.07 -1.40 3.84
C ARG A 65 -16.77 -1.75 4.55
N TYR A 66 -15.82 -2.31 3.82
CA TYR A 66 -14.58 -2.82 4.36
C TYR A 66 -13.41 -1.90 4.02
N LEU A 67 -12.44 -1.84 4.92
CA LEU A 67 -11.16 -1.21 4.70
C LEU A 67 -10.38 -1.99 3.64
N THR A 68 -10.18 -1.39 2.47
CA THR A 68 -9.68 -2.09 1.29
C THR A 68 -8.39 -1.46 0.78
N ALA A 69 -7.35 -2.28 0.63
CA ALA A 69 -6.12 -1.92 -0.06
C ALA A 69 -6.35 -1.95 -1.58
N SER A 70 -6.51 -0.78 -2.21
CA SER A 70 -6.73 -0.65 -3.66
C SER A 70 -5.42 -0.75 -4.44
N ASN A 71 -5.50 -1.10 -5.72
CA ASN A 71 -4.38 -0.98 -6.65
C ASN A 71 -4.24 0.42 -7.26
N GLU A 72 -5.17 1.33 -6.97
CA GLU A 72 -5.12 2.72 -7.42
C GLU A 72 -3.93 3.48 -6.81
N PRO A 73 -3.07 4.10 -7.63
CA PRO A 73 -2.07 5.04 -7.13
C PRO A 73 -2.70 6.20 -6.36
N PHE A 74 -2.05 6.66 -5.29
CA PHE A 74 -2.52 7.83 -4.54
C PHE A 74 -2.29 9.13 -5.33
N LEU A 75 -1.05 9.36 -5.77
CA LEU A 75 -0.69 10.43 -6.70
C LEU A 75 0.29 9.88 -7.73
N MET A 76 0.33 10.50 -8.90
CA MET A 76 1.26 10.13 -9.96
C MET A 76 2.70 10.43 -9.51
N GLY A 77 3.61 9.48 -9.69
CA GLY A 77 5.04 9.66 -9.40
C GLY A 77 5.45 9.56 -7.92
N VAL A 78 4.53 9.20 -7.02
CA VAL A 78 4.85 8.91 -5.60
C VAL A 78 4.48 7.49 -5.22
N THR A 79 5.13 6.98 -4.17
CA THR A 79 4.81 5.66 -3.61
C THR A 79 3.51 5.71 -2.80
N GLY A 80 2.89 4.55 -2.62
CA GLY A 80 1.64 4.40 -1.90
C GLY A 80 0.40 4.38 -2.79
N ARG A 81 -0.50 3.48 -2.44
CA ARG A 81 -1.78 3.27 -3.12
C ARG A 81 -2.93 3.60 -2.18
N LYS A 82 -4.08 3.94 -2.75
CA LYS A 82 -5.25 4.35 -1.99
C LYS A 82 -5.76 3.22 -1.10
N VAL A 83 -6.30 3.62 0.05
CA VAL A 83 -7.14 2.77 0.90
C VAL A 83 -8.56 3.31 0.84
N LEU A 84 -9.50 2.42 0.52
CA LEU A 84 -10.88 2.77 0.22
C LEU A 84 -11.86 1.99 1.10
N GLN A 85 -13.12 2.40 1.06
CA GLN A 85 -14.26 1.65 1.58
C GLN A 85 -14.94 0.91 0.42
N THR A 86 -14.89 -0.42 0.41
CA THR A 86 -15.58 -1.21 -0.62
C THR A 86 -16.49 -2.27 -0.03
N THR A 87 -17.47 -2.73 -0.79
CA THR A 87 -18.17 -3.97 -0.46
C THR A 87 -17.22 -5.15 -0.72
N VAL A 88 -17.42 -6.26 0.00
CA VAL A 88 -16.72 -7.51 -0.29
C VAL A 88 -17.39 -8.14 -1.51
N SER A 89 -16.63 -8.39 -2.58
CA SER A 89 -17.17 -9.13 -3.73
C SER A 89 -17.24 -10.63 -3.40
N ALA A 90 -18.04 -11.38 -4.16
CA ALA A 90 -18.20 -12.83 -3.95
C ALA A 90 -16.91 -13.64 -4.20
N ARG A 91 -15.88 -13.01 -4.78
CA ARG A 91 -14.55 -13.61 -4.92
C ARG A 91 -13.71 -13.15 -3.74
N ALA A 92 -13.00 -14.09 -3.12
CA ALA A 92 -12.20 -13.87 -1.92
C ALA A 92 -11.17 -12.74 -2.11
N ASP A 93 -11.57 -11.52 -1.77
CA ASP A 93 -10.79 -10.32 -2.02
C ASP A 93 -9.76 -10.15 -0.90
N SER A 94 -8.58 -10.72 -1.11
CA SER A 94 -7.42 -10.51 -0.21
C SER A 94 -7.05 -9.03 0.01
N SER A 95 -7.62 -8.10 -0.77
CA SER A 95 -7.47 -6.65 -0.60
C SER A 95 -8.18 -6.11 0.65
N VAL A 96 -9.16 -6.82 1.21
CA VAL A 96 -9.82 -6.43 2.48
C VAL A 96 -9.19 -7.07 3.72
N GLU A 97 -8.18 -7.91 3.52
CA GLU A 97 -7.55 -8.69 4.58
C GLU A 97 -6.26 -8.03 5.06
N TRP A 98 -6.20 -7.77 6.36
CA TRP A 98 -5.09 -7.09 7.00
C TRP A 98 -4.49 -7.98 8.09
N GLU A 99 -3.21 -8.26 7.99
CA GLU A 99 -2.43 -8.99 8.97
C GLU A 99 -1.86 -8.00 10.02
N PRO A 100 -2.28 -8.05 11.29
CA PRO A 100 -1.74 -7.17 12.32
C PRO A 100 -0.38 -7.72 12.80
N VAL A 101 0.66 -6.91 12.59
CA VAL A 101 2.02 -7.14 13.06
C VAL A 101 2.26 -6.26 14.29
N ARG A 102 2.61 -6.87 15.43
CA ARG A 102 2.82 -6.14 16.68
C ARG A 102 4.17 -5.41 16.65
N ASP A 103 4.16 -4.16 17.09
CA ASP A 103 5.35 -3.31 17.20
C ASP A 103 5.32 -2.58 18.55
N GLY A 104 5.91 -3.20 19.57
CA GLY A 104 5.76 -2.75 20.96
C GLY A 104 4.30 -2.72 21.42
N PHE A 105 3.81 -1.52 21.72
CA PHE A 105 2.41 -1.24 22.11
C PHE A 105 1.51 -0.88 20.92
N GLN A 106 2.10 -0.68 19.74
CA GLN A 106 1.41 -0.32 18.52
C GLN A 106 1.29 -1.52 17.58
N VAL A 107 0.51 -1.35 16.51
CA VAL A 107 0.40 -2.33 15.45
C VAL A 107 0.66 -1.71 14.09
N ARG A 108 1.21 -2.53 13.20
CA ARG A 108 1.21 -2.30 11.77
C ARG A 108 0.18 -3.22 11.14
N LEU A 109 -0.66 -2.69 10.26
CA LEU A 109 -1.65 -3.49 9.53
C LEU A 109 -1.11 -3.76 8.13
N LYS A 110 -0.72 -5.00 7.87
CA LYS A 110 -0.03 -5.43 6.66
C LYS A 110 -1.01 -6.04 5.68
N THR A 111 -0.92 -5.66 4.42
CA THR A 111 -1.64 -6.30 3.32
C THR A 111 -0.98 -7.63 2.97
N ARG A 112 -1.69 -8.52 2.27
CA ARG A 112 -1.12 -9.78 1.76
C ARG A 112 0.17 -9.60 0.93
N TYR A 113 0.31 -8.45 0.27
CA TYR A 113 1.46 -8.13 -0.59
C TYR A 113 2.62 -7.46 0.16
N GLY A 114 2.53 -7.27 1.48
CA GLY A 114 3.61 -6.72 2.29
C GLY A 114 3.61 -5.22 2.52
N ASN A 115 2.65 -4.49 1.95
CA ASN A 115 2.46 -3.05 2.25
C ASN A 115 1.77 -2.85 3.59
N PHE A 116 1.97 -1.71 4.23
CA PHE A 116 1.35 -1.39 5.52
C PHE A 116 0.37 -0.23 5.41
N LEU A 117 -0.72 -0.28 6.19
CA LEU A 117 -1.66 0.82 6.35
C LEU A 117 -0.92 2.04 6.91
N ARG A 118 -1.01 3.16 6.21
CA ARG A 118 -0.22 4.36 6.45
C ARG A 118 -1.11 5.58 6.62
N ALA A 119 -0.90 6.30 7.71
CA ALA A 119 -1.48 7.60 7.99
C ALA A 119 -0.60 8.72 7.43
N ASN A 120 -1.04 9.41 6.37
CA ASN A 120 -0.26 10.51 5.81
C ASN A 120 -0.44 11.84 6.57
N GLY A 121 0.68 12.47 6.89
CA GLY A 121 0.75 13.83 7.41
C GLY A 121 1.05 14.87 6.33
N GLY A 122 1.37 16.09 6.77
CA GLY A 122 1.88 17.14 5.88
C GLY A 122 0.79 18.00 5.21
N LEU A 123 1.11 18.51 4.02
CA LEU A 123 0.26 19.41 3.24
C LEU A 123 -0.72 18.63 2.35
N PRO A 124 -1.85 19.23 1.95
CA PRO A 124 -2.68 18.67 0.89
C PRO A 124 -1.87 18.41 -0.40
N PRO A 125 -2.17 17.35 -1.16
CA PRO A 125 -3.25 16.38 -0.94
C PRO A 125 -2.95 15.26 0.09
N TRP A 126 -1.72 15.13 0.60
CA TRP A 126 -1.36 14.08 1.59
C TRP A 126 -2.04 14.26 2.94
N ARG A 127 -2.28 15.51 3.34
CA ARG A 127 -2.89 15.81 4.63
C ARG A 127 -4.17 15.02 4.83
N ASN A 128 -4.19 14.23 5.90
CA ASN A 128 -5.33 13.41 6.31
C ASN A 128 -5.66 12.23 5.37
N SER A 129 -4.86 11.97 4.33
CA SER A 129 -5.09 10.79 3.50
C SER A 129 -4.60 9.52 4.20
N VAL A 130 -5.15 8.39 3.78
CA VAL A 130 -4.73 7.06 4.21
C VAL A 130 -4.35 6.25 2.97
N THR A 131 -3.17 5.66 3.00
CA THR A 131 -2.64 4.82 1.92
C THR A 131 -2.15 3.49 2.46
N HIS A 132 -1.79 2.56 1.58
CA HIS A 132 -0.91 1.46 1.95
C HIS A 132 0.39 1.57 1.17
N ASP A 133 1.50 1.45 1.88
CA ASP A 133 2.85 1.62 1.34
C ASP A 133 3.88 0.91 2.23
N VAL A 134 5.10 0.74 1.73
CA VAL A 134 6.25 0.39 2.57
C VAL A 134 7.02 1.68 2.87
N PRO A 135 7.10 2.10 4.14
CA PRO A 135 7.87 3.29 4.47
C PRO A 135 9.35 3.06 4.18
N HIS A 136 9.87 3.75 3.17
CA HIS A 136 11.28 3.70 2.80
C HIS A 136 12.12 4.80 3.47
N ARG A 137 11.48 5.81 4.08
CA ARG A 137 12.15 6.95 4.74
C ARG A 137 12.00 6.87 6.26
N SER A 138 13.09 7.07 7.00
CA SER A 138 13.12 7.06 8.47
C SER A 138 12.08 7.98 9.11
N SER A 139 11.87 9.20 8.56
CA SER A 139 10.90 10.17 9.08
C SER A 139 9.44 9.72 8.99
N THR A 140 9.15 8.71 8.16
CA THR A 140 7.81 8.20 7.92
C THR A 140 7.64 6.74 8.32
N GLN A 141 8.65 6.13 8.96
CA GLN A 141 8.57 4.76 9.48
C GLN A 141 7.39 4.63 10.44
N ASP A 142 7.22 5.62 11.31
CA ASP A 142 6.18 5.59 12.33
C ASP A 142 4.79 5.98 11.79
N TRP A 143 4.66 6.30 10.49
CA TRP A 143 3.36 6.63 9.88
C TRP A 143 2.51 5.37 9.63
N VAL A 144 3.10 4.18 9.75
CA VAL A 144 2.37 2.90 9.66
C VAL A 144 2.04 2.32 11.03
N LEU A 145 2.42 3.00 12.11
CA LEU A 145 2.12 2.60 13.47
C LEU A 145 0.75 3.15 13.89
N TRP A 146 -0.07 2.27 14.44
CA TRP A 146 -1.41 2.56 14.92
C TRP A 146 -1.57 2.10 16.36
N ASP A 147 -2.04 2.99 17.23
CA ASP A 147 -2.55 2.61 18.55
C ASP A 147 -3.94 2.02 18.38
N VAL A 148 -4.19 0.88 19.04
CA VAL A 148 -5.48 0.19 18.98
C VAL A 148 -6.28 0.49 20.24
N GLU A 149 -7.37 1.23 20.09
CA GLU A 149 -8.32 1.47 21.17
C GLU A 149 -9.50 0.50 21.02
N ILE A 150 -9.64 -0.46 21.93
CA ILE A 150 -10.77 -1.39 21.92
C ILE A 150 -11.99 -0.70 22.50
N VAL A 151 -13.04 -0.52 21.68
CA VAL A 151 -14.27 0.16 22.09
C VAL A 151 -15.43 -0.79 22.36
N GLU A 152 -15.32 -2.04 21.91
CA GLU A 152 -16.27 -3.10 22.22
C GLU A 152 -15.54 -4.44 22.31
N ILE A 153 -15.80 -5.20 23.37
CA ILE A 153 -15.22 -6.52 23.61
C ILE A 153 -16.28 -7.59 23.37
N ALA A 154 -15.90 -8.69 22.72
CA ALA A 154 -16.74 -9.88 22.65
C ALA A 154 -16.90 -10.49 24.05
N THR A 155 -18.08 -10.36 24.65
CA THR A 155 -18.44 -11.11 25.85
C THR A 155 -18.68 -12.56 25.48
N PRO A 156 -18.11 -13.54 26.22
CA PRO A 156 -18.53 -14.92 26.09
C PRO A 156 -20.04 -14.97 26.33
N LYS A 157 -20.80 -15.56 25.40
CA LYS A 157 -22.20 -15.86 25.65
C LYS A 157 -22.25 -16.72 26.93
N PRO A 158 -22.97 -16.36 27.99
CA PRO A 158 -23.24 -17.31 29.05
C PRO A 158 -24.01 -18.47 28.41
N ASN A 159 -23.41 -19.66 28.41
CA ASN A 159 -24.09 -20.90 28.07
C ASN A 159 -25.29 -21.03 29.02
N GLY A 160 -26.50 -20.69 28.57
CA GLY A 160 -27.68 -20.83 29.42
C GLY A 160 -28.90 -19.95 29.18
N SER A 161 -29.08 -19.30 28.03
CA SER A 161 -30.42 -18.81 27.66
C SER A 161 -30.96 -19.67 26.53
N VAL A 162 -31.66 -20.75 26.91
CA VAL A 162 -32.66 -21.37 26.05
C VAL A 162 -33.65 -20.27 25.68
N GLU A 163 -33.57 -19.76 24.45
CA GLU A 163 -34.70 -19.04 23.86
C GLU A 163 -35.88 -20.01 23.85
N LYS A 164 -36.83 -19.78 24.76
CA LYS A 164 -38.14 -20.42 24.68
C LYS A 164 -38.73 -20.07 23.31
N PRO A 165 -39.18 -21.04 22.50
CA PRO A 165 -39.87 -20.73 21.26
C PRO A 165 -41.12 -19.90 21.58
N VAL A 166 -41.20 -18.70 21.02
CA VAL A 166 -42.43 -17.91 21.01
C VAL A 166 -43.48 -18.69 20.21
N PRO A 167 -44.69 -18.97 20.75
CA PRO A 167 -45.72 -19.66 19.99
C PRO A 167 -46.20 -18.76 18.86
N LYS A 168 -46.09 -19.22 17.60
CA LYS A 168 -46.84 -18.63 16.49
C LYS A 168 -48.32 -18.92 16.73
N ALA A 169 -49.09 -17.89 17.05
CA ALA A 169 -50.54 -17.97 17.00
C ALA A 169 -50.96 -18.06 15.52
N GLU A 170 -51.54 -19.19 15.16
CA GLU A 170 -52.35 -19.35 13.96
C GLU A 170 -53.64 -18.57 14.15
N ASP A 171 -54.00 -17.73 13.18
CA ASP A 171 -55.37 -17.25 13.06
C ASP A 171 -55.90 -17.66 11.68
N GLN A 172 -56.81 -18.62 11.72
CA GLN A 172 -57.62 -19.02 10.59
C GLN A 172 -58.85 -18.11 10.49
N ARG A 173 -59.26 -17.90 9.22
CA ARG A 173 -60.65 -17.68 8.75
C ARG A 173 -61.15 -16.20 8.85
N ARG A 174 -61.76 -15.59 7.84
CA ARG A 174 -62.67 -16.10 6.78
C ARG A 174 -62.62 -15.28 5.49
N GLN A 175 -62.87 -16.01 4.41
CA GLN A 175 -63.37 -15.61 3.10
C GLN A 175 -64.64 -14.72 3.16
N ASN A 176 -64.79 -13.73 2.26
CA ASN A 176 -65.56 -13.84 1.01
C ASN A 176 -65.90 -12.47 0.37
N GLY A 177 -65.87 -12.42 -0.95
CA GLY A 177 -66.51 -11.39 -1.80
C GLY A 177 -65.56 -10.80 -2.85
N SER A 178 -65.42 -11.39 -4.05
CA SER A 178 -66.28 -11.13 -5.23
C SER A 178 -65.80 -9.89 -6.02
N LEU A 179 -65.52 -9.87 -7.33
CA LEU A 179 -65.71 -10.77 -8.47
C LEU A 179 -64.85 -10.24 -9.64
N HIS A 180 -64.47 -11.15 -10.56
CA HIS A 180 -64.24 -10.94 -12.00
C HIS A 180 -62.94 -10.20 -12.42
N ARG A 181 -62.12 -10.69 -13.35
CA ARG A 181 -62.44 -11.47 -14.56
C ARG A 181 -61.18 -12.08 -15.23
N HIS A 182 -61.39 -13.27 -15.81
CA HIS A 182 -60.73 -13.86 -17.00
C HIS A 182 -59.33 -14.49 -16.88
N GLU A 183 -59.37 -15.76 -16.46
CA GLU A 183 -58.74 -17.00 -17.00
C GLU A 183 -58.51 -17.09 -18.54
N PRO A 184 -57.92 -18.17 -19.11
CA PRO A 184 -56.79 -19.05 -18.73
C PRO A 184 -55.88 -19.39 -19.98
N PRO A 185 -55.22 -20.56 -20.12
CA PRO A 185 -53.84 -20.79 -19.70
C PRO A 185 -52.91 -21.36 -20.80
N THR A 186 -51.64 -21.51 -20.40
CA THR A 186 -50.64 -22.45 -20.91
C THR A 186 -51.20 -23.82 -21.28
N ASP A 187 -50.57 -24.54 -22.22
CA ASP A 187 -49.63 -25.62 -21.90
C ASP A 187 -49.06 -26.33 -23.15
N HIS A 188 -48.03 -27.16 -22.90
CA HIS A 188 -47.50 -28.27 -23.71
C HIS A 188 -46.35 -27.95 -24.70
N ARG A 189 -45.26 -28.72 -24.83
CA ARG A 189 -44.84 -30.02 -24.26
C ARG A 189 -43.52 -30.45 -24.95
N ARG A 190 -42.64 -31.15 -24.20
CA ARG A 190 -41.62 -32.13 -24.66
C ARG A 190 -40.46 -31.61 -25.54
N THR A 191 -39.28 -32.24 -25.62
CA THR A 191 -38.71 -33.53 -25.17
C THR A 191 -37.19 -33.50 -25.38
N GLY A 192 -36.45 -34.27 -24.57
CA GLY A 192 -35.22 -34.99 -24.96
C GLY A 192 -33.98 -34.12 -25.16
N SER A 193 -32.75 -34.55 -24.90
CA SER A 193 -32.21 -35.86 -24.55
C SER A 193 -30.73 -35.64 -24.21
N THR A 194 -30.25 -36.23 -23.12
CA THR A 194 -28.84 -36.62 -22.91
C THR A 194 -28.49 -37.75 -23.89
N PRO A 195 -27.21 -38.00 -24.28
CA PRO A 195 -26.24 -38.68 -23.38
C PRO A 195 -24.72 -38.38 -23.55
N VAL A 196 -24.00 -38.50 -22.41
CA VAL A 196 -22.79 -39.32 -22.16
C VAL A 196 -21.44 -39.00 -22.86
N ASN A 197 -20.51 -38.50 -22.04
CA ASN A 197 -19.24 -39.12 -21.58
C ASN A 197 -18.24 -39.75 -22.59
N HIS A 198 -16.96 -39.34 -22.48
CA HIS A 198 -15.68 -40.08 -22.55
C HIS A 198 -14.56 -39.01 -22.47
N GLY A 199 -13.37 -39.14 -21.86
CA GLY A 199 -12.58 -40.21 -21.28
C GLY A 199 -11.13 -39.68 -21.16
N ALA A 200 -10.39 -40.12 -20.14
CA ALA A 200 -9.06 -39.66 -19.75
C ALA A 200 -7.90 -40.01 -20.71
N ASN A 201 -6.75 -39.32 -20.60
CA ASN A 201 -5.40 -39.92 -20.37
C ASN A 201 -4.21 -38.94 -20.55
N GLY A 202 -3.24 -39.03 -19.61
CA GLY A 202 -1.76 -38.93 -19.74
C GLY A 202 -1.11 -37.62 -20.26
N ALA A 203 0.15 -37.26 -19.98
CA ALA A 203 1.22 -37.79 -19.14
C ALA A 203 2.35 -36.71 -19.06
N GLU A 204 3.14 -36.76 -17.99
CA GLU A 204 4.58 -36.45 -17.79
C GLU A 204 5.34 -35.36 -18.61
N GLY A 205 6.16 -34.58 -17.90
CA GLY A 205 7.28 -33.81 -18.46
C GLY A 205 8.05 -33.02 -17.38
N ASN A 206 9.33 -33.35 -17.19
CA ASN A 206 10.18 -33.08 -16.03
C ASN A 206 11.14 -31.88 -16.24
N ALA A 207 11.94 -31.54 -15.20
CA ALA A 207 13.16 -30.70 -15.17
C ALA A 207 13.00 -29.20 -14.79
N LYS A 208 13.82 -28.56 -13.94
CA LYS A 208 15.05 -28.95 -13.22
C LYS A 208 15.31 -27.92 -12.11
N LEU A 209 15.60 -28.41 -10.91
CA LEU A 209 16.20 -27.67 -9.80
C LEU A 209 17.72 -27.76 -9.96
N SER A 210 18.45 -26.64 -9.94
CA SER A 210 19.91 -26.65 -9.75
C SER A 210 20.30 -25.79 -8.57
N LYS A 211 20.89 -26.49 -7.61
CA LYS A 211 21.45 -26.12 -6.32
C LYS A 211 22.90 -25.62 -6.47
N LEU A 212 23.26 -24.57 -5.73
CA LEU A 212 24.61 -24.24 -5.20
C LEU A 212 24.37 -23.16 -4.11
N GLU A 213 24.32 -23.52 -2.83
CA GLU A 213 25.47 -23.57 -1.88
C GLU A 213 26.18 -22.22 -1.78
N SER A 214 25.81 -21.37 -0.82
CA SER A 214 26.35 -21.29 0.56
C SER A 214 27.72 -20.62 0.62
N LEU A 215 27.74 -19.37 1.08
CA LEU A 215 28.91 -18.80 1.76
C LEU A 215 28.44 -18.05 3.02
N ASP A 216 29.25 -18.27 4.05
CA ASP A 216 29.02 -18.05 5.46
C ASP A 216 28.86 -16.58 5.89
N SER A 217 28.23 -16.48 7.06
CA SER A 217 28.27 -15.40 8.05
C SER A 217 29.26 -14.25 7.83
N ILE A 218 28.71 -13.06 7.60
CA ILE A 218 29.31 -11.79 8.03
C ILE A 218 28.43 -11.25 9.16
N SER A 219 28.82 -11.57 10.38
CA SER A 219 28.54 -10.69 11.51
C SER A 219 29.42 -9.44 11.43
N ILE A 220 28.99 -8.35 12.09
CA ILE A 220 29.72 -7.11 12.51
C ILE A 220 29.36 -5.87 11.66
N PRO A 221 29.22 -4.63 12.20
CA PRO A 221 28.75 -4.17 13.51
C PRO A 221 27.72 -3.02 13.43
N VAL A 222 27.15 -2.69 14.59
CA VAL A 222 26.46 -1.43 14.89
C VAL A 222 27.40 -0.21 14.72
N HIS A 223 26.89 0.83 14.04
CA HIS A 223 27.42 2.20 13.83
C HIS A 223 28.51 2.43 12.75
N LYS A 224 28.06 2.70 11.52
CA LYS A 224 28.70 3.67 10.62
C LYS A 224 27.59 4.51 10.01
N VAL A 225 27.69 5.84 10.08
CA VAL A 225 26.74 6.72 9.40
C VAL A 225 27.03 6.58 7.91
N GLU A 226 26.37 5.63 7.24
CA GLU A 226 26.54 5.44 5.80
C GLU A 226 26.07 6.70 5.09
N GLY A 227 26.98 7.37 4.39
CA GLY A 227 26.66 8.51 3.56
C GLY A 227 25.73 8.16 2.42
N ARG A 228 25.33 9.17 1.66
CA ARG A 228 24.48 9.02 0.48
C ARG A 228 25.19 8.24 -0.61
N GLN A 229 24.49 7.33 -1.26
CA GLN A 229 24.97 6.74 -2.51
C GLN A 229 24.73 7.71 -3.68
N ILE A 230 25.79 8.15 -4.37
CA ILE A 230 25.70 8.95 -5.59
C ILE A 230 25.87 8.01 -6.78
N TYR A 231 24.88 7.99 -7.65
CA TYR A 231 24.92 7.32 -8.95
C TYR A 231 25.09 8.39 -10.01
N TYR A 232 26.14 8.31 -10.81
CA TYR A 232 26.41 9.29 -11.86
C TYR A 232 26.60 8.64 -13.22
N ARG A 233 26.20 9.38 -14.25
CA ARG A 233 26.43 9.06 -15.66
C ARG A 233 27.02 10.28 -16.35
N ILE A 234 27.87 10.05 -17.33
CA ILE A 234 28.43 11.11 -18.16
C ILE A 234 27.57 11.22 -19.42
N ALA A 235 27.09 12.42 -19.72
CA ALA A 235 26.34 12.70 -20.94
C ALA A 235 27.27 13.16 -22.07
N ASP A 236 26.85 12.88 -23.30
CA ASP A 236 27.48 13.36 -24.51
C ASP A 236 27.25 14.88 -24.74
N ASP A 237 27.79 15.40 -25.84
CA ASP A 237 27.68 16.81 -26.24
C ASP A 237 26.22 17.30 -26.36
N ASN A 238 25.26 16.40 -26.60
CA ASN A 238 23.84 16.68 -26.75
C ASN A 238 23.04 16.45 -25.46
N GLY A 239 23.67 15.98 -24.37
CA GLY A 239 23.00 15.65 -23.12
C GLY A 239 22.39 14.25 -23.09
N ASN A 240 22.71 13.39 -24.07
CA ASN A 240 22.27 12.01 -24.10
C ASN A 240 23.33 11.11 -23.45
N PHE A 241 22.88 10.04 -22.82
CA PHE A 241 23.74 9.00 -22.28
C PHE A 241 23.15 7.66 -22.64
N ASP A 242 24.00 6.68 -22.87
CA ASP A 242 23.55 5.34 -23.24
C ASP A 242 22.89 4.67 -22.02
N GLU A 243 21.63 4.27 -22.17
CA GLU A 243 20.86 3.58 -21.13
C GLU A 243 21.45 2.20 -20.80
N ALA A 244 22.18 1.59 -21.74
CA ALA A 244 22.81 0.28 -21.59
C ALA A 244 24.10 0.32 -20.73
N PHE A 245 24.67 1.49 -20.47
CA PHE A 245 25.83 1.62 -19.59
C PHE A 245 25.40 1.71 -18.12
N GLU A 246 26.00 0.87 -17.28
CA GLU A 246 25.81 0.89 -15.84
C GLU A 246 26.27 2.24 -15.26
N ALA A 247 25.47 2.81 -14.37
CA ALA A 247 25.83 4.05 -13.69
C ALA A 247 26.98 3.79 -12.71
N GLN A 248 28.04 4.60 -12.81
CA GLN A 248 29.10 4.57 -11.81
C GLN A 248 28.55 5.12 -10.50
N HIS A 249 29.05 4.60 -9.37
CA HIS A 249 28.57 5.05 -8.07
C HIS A 249 29.65 5.11 -7.01
N PHE A 250 29.42 5.95 -6.00
CA PHE A 250 30.25 6.03 -4.79
C PHE A 250 29.41 6.47 -3.59
N ILE A 251 29.95 6.27 -2.38
CA ILE A 251 29.36 6.77 -1.14
C ILE A 251 29.88 8.19 -0.88
N PHE A 252 28.96 9.12 -0.68
CA PHE A 252 29.18 10.54 -0.41
C PHE A 252 28.72 10.88 1.00
N ASN A 253 29.68 11.27 1.85
CA ASN A 253 29.40 11.63 3.24
C ASN A 253 29.23 13.15 3.43
N GLY A 254 29.40 13.94 2.38
CA GLY A 254 29.27 15.38 2.43
C GLY A 254 27.82 15.86 2.46
N THR A 255 27.64 17.14 2.76
CA THR A 255 26.30 17.75 2.88
C THR A 255 26.05 18.87 1.89
N SER A 256 27.11 19.39 1.27
CA SER A 256 27.03 20.51 0.33
C SER A 256 27.21 20.07 -1.13
N LEU A 257 26.66 20.85 -2.05
CA LEU A 257 26.87 20.67 -3.49
C LEU A 257 28.33 20.92 -3.87
N ASP A 258 29.00 21.84 -3.18
CA ASP A 258 30.40 22.18 -3.41
C ASP A 258 31.29 20.99 -3.09
N GLU A 259 31.11 20.34 -1.93
CA GLU A 259 31.83 19.09 -1.58
C GLU A 259 31.60 17.97 -2.58
N LEU A 260 30.38 17.85 -3.12
CA LEU A 260 30.08 16.85 -4.15
C LEU A 260 30.77 17.18 -5.47
N THR A 261 30.83 18.46 -5.82
CA THR A 261 31.49 18.95 -7.03
C THR A 261 32.99 18.71 -6.96
N GLU A 262 33.64 19.06 -5.85
CA GLU A 262 35.07 18.81 -5.66
C GLU A 262 35.41 17.32 -5.73
N LYS A 263 34.61 16.46 -5.09
CA LYS A 263 34.82 15.01 -5.17
C LYS A 263 34.69 14.47 -6.60
N LEU A 264 33.74 14.98 -7.38
CA LEU A 264 33.56 14.57 -8.77
C LEU A 264 34.67 15.08 -9.68
N ARG A 265 35.21 16.27 -9.41
CA ARG A 265 36.39 16.79 -10.13
C ARG A 265 37.62 15.94 -9.89
N GLU A 266 37.86 15.54 -8.64
CA GLU A 266 38.96 14.64 -8.26
C GLU A 266 38.84 13.27 -8.93
N GLU A 267 37.64 12.67 -8.90
CA GLU A 267 37.38 11.34 -9.48
C GLU A 267 37.53 11.32 -11.01
N MET A 268 37.11 12.40 -11.68
CA MET A 268 37.17 12.49 -13.15
C MET A 268 38.44 13.15 -13.69
N GLY A 269 39.26 13.76 -12.83
CA GLY A 269 40.47 14.48 -13.21
C GLY A 269 40.21 15.69 -14.11
N ARG A 270 39.04 16.33 -13.99
CA ARG A 270 38.58 17.43 -14.83
C ARG A 270 37.76 18.44 -14.03
N ASP A 271 37.95 19.73 -14.31
CA ASP A 271 37.30 20.83 -13.58
C ASP A 271 36.05 21.39 -14.26
N ASP A 272 35.93 21.16 -15.58
CA ASP A 272 34.93 21.71 -16.50
C ASP A 272 33.61 20.91 -16.51
N ILE A 273 33.05 20.69 -15.33
CA ILE A 273 31.90 19.81 -15.12
C ILE A 273 30.68 20.56 -14.58
N ILE A 274 29.51 20.23 -15.13
CA ILE A 274 28.21 20.66 -14.66
C ILE A 274 27.45 19.45 -14.14
N ILE A 275 27.14 19.47 -12.84
CA ILE A 275 26.27 18.47 -12.22
C ILE A 275 24.82 18.79 -12.58
N CYS A 276 24.16 17.85 -13.25
CA CYS A 276 22.78 17.96 -13.68
C CYS A 276 21.90 16.88 -13.04
N THR A 277 20.61 17.15 -13.01
CA THR A 277 19.55 16.18 -12.70
C THR A 277 18.61 16.09 -13.89
N MET A 278 18.10 14.90 -14.16
CA MET A 278 17.12 14.72 -15.22
C MET A 278 15.73 15.03 -14.68
N ASN A 279 15.02 15.94 -15.33
CA ASN A 279 13.62 16.17 -15.02
C ASN A 279 12.80 15.01 -15.61
N SER A 280 12.28 14.12 -14.76
CA SER A 280 11.52 12.92 -15.17
C SER A 280 10.23 13.21 -15.94
N ILE A 281 9.76 14.45 -15.98
CA ILE A 281 8.54 14.86 -16.70
C ILE A 281 8.89 15.34 -18.11
N THR A 282 10.01 16.05 -18.27
CA THR A 282 10.39 16.67 -19.55
C THR A 282 11.55 15.96 -20.25
N ASN A 283 12.19 15.00 -19.57
CA ASN A 283 13.45 14.37 -19.97
C ASN A 283 14.56 15.37 -20.31
N LYS A 284 14.48 16.60 -19.77
CA LYS A 284 15.50 17.63 -19.94
C LYS A 284 16.47 17.60 -18.78
N LEU A 285 17.75 17.78 -19.10
CA LEU A 285 18.79 18.01 -18.11
C LEU A 285 18.62 19.39 -17.49
N MET A 286 18.65 19.43 -16.16
CA MET A 286 18.59 20.65 -15.38
C MET A 286 19.80 20.71 -14.44
N PRO A 287 20.63 21.75 -14.53
CA PRO A 287 21.75 21.92 -13.62
C PRO A 287 21.31 21.95 -12.16
N LEU A 288 22.03 21.22 -11.33
CA LEU A 288 21.80 21.18 -9.90
C LEU A 288 22.29 22.50 -9.29
N ARG A 289 21.36 23.32 -8.79
CA ARG A 289 21.64 24.62 -8.16
C ARG A 289 21.27 24.69 -6.69
N LEU A 290 20.48 23.72 -6.24
CA LEU A 290 19.99 23.65 -4.88
C LEU A 290 20.99 22.87 -4.04
N GLN A 291 21.04 23.21 -2.74
CA GLN A 291 21.76 22.39 -1.78
C GLN A 291 21.27 20.95 -1.84
N LEU A 292 22.19 20.02 -1.59
CA LEU A 292 21.86 18.62 -1.52
C LEU A 292 20.77 18.43 -0.45
N PRO A 293 19.77 17.56 -0.71
CA PRO A 293 18.77 17.25 0.29
C PRO A 293 19.43 16.86 1.62
N PRO A 294 18.92 17.25 2.79
CA PRO A 294 19.58 16.98 4.09
C PRO A 294 19.51 15.51 4.55
N ASN A 295 19.13 14.59 3.66
CA ASN A 295 18.95 13.16 3.95
C ASN A 295 20.03 12.32 3.26
N ASN A 296 20.31 11.10 3.74
CA ASN A 296 21.28 10.22 3.06
C ASN A 296 20.67 9.43 1.89
N SER A 297 19.58 9.92 1.28
CA SER A 297 18.93 9.20 0.17
C SER A 297 19.87 9.14 -1.03
N ALA A 298 19.89 8.00 -1.72
CA ALA A 298 20.62 7.86 -2.97
C ALA A 298 20.19 8.91 -4.01
N MET A 299 21.14 9.40 -4.80
CA MET A 299 20.91 10.44 -5.80
C MET A 299 21.48 10.03 -7.15
N ASN A 300 20.66 10.21 -8.19
CA ASN A 300 21.09 10.04 -9.58
C ASN A 300 21.44 11.42 -10.13
N ILE A 301 22.65 11.55 -10.63
CA ILE A 301 23.14 12.77 -11.28
C ILE A 301 23.66 12.45 -12.68
N VAL A 302 23.62 13.46 -13.54
CA VAL A 302 24.19 13.40 -14.88
C VAL A 302 25.25 14.47 -14.95
N ILE A 303 26.44 14.09 -15.40
CA ILE A 303 27.58 14.97 -15.53
C ILE A 303 27.65 15.41 -16.99
N VAL A 304 27.74 16.72 -17.19
CA VAL A 304 27.82 17.37 -18.50
C VAL A 304 29.07 18.22 -18.53
N GLU A 305 29.83 18.18 -19.62
CA GLU A 305 30.98 19.07 -19.81
C GLU A 305 30.52 20.50 -20.10
N GLU A 306 31.17 21.52 -19.52
CA GLU A 306 30.84 22.94 -19.74
C GLU A 306 30.94 23.36 -21.21
N SER A 307 31.83 22.74 -21.98
CA SER A 307 32.00 22.96 -23.42
C SER A 307 30.86 22.42 -24.28
N SER A 308 30.00 21.56 -23.72
CA SER A 308 28.98 20.83 -24.48
C SER A 308 27.90 21.75 -25.08
N LYS A 309 27.26 21.31 -26.16
CA LYS A 309 26.11 22.01 -26.77
C LYS A 309 24.95 22.11 -25.78
N VAL A 310 24.67 21.06 -25.01
CA VAL A 310 23.60 21.08 -24.02
C VAL A 310 23.89 22.07 -22.89
N ALA A 311 25.15 22.20 -22.45
CA ALA A 311 25.53 23.19 -21.43
C ALA A 311 25.20 24.63 -21.83
N LYS A 312 25.38 24.96 -23.11
CA LYS A 312 25.07 26.29 -23.67
C LYS A 312 23.57 26.64 -23.63
N THR A 313 22.69 25.66 -23.44
CA THR A 313 21.25 25.87 -23.32
C THR A 313 20.81 26.20 -21.89
N PHE A 314 21.69 26.01 -20.90
CA PHE A 314 21.36 26.27 -19.50
C PHE A 314 21.27 27.77 -19.21
N PRO A 315 20.35 28.21 -18.32
CA PRO A 315 20.30 29.61 -17.92
C PRO A 315 21.63 29.97 -17.23
N ARG A 316 22.22 31.13 -17.52
CA ARG A 316 23.40 31.62 -16.78
C ARG A 316 23.02 32.02 -15.33
N PRO A 317 23.96 32.01 -14.36
CA PRO A 317 25.41 31.86 -14.50
C PRO A 317 25.85 30.39 -14.37
N PHE A 318 26.49 29.89 -15.42
CA PHE A 318 27.35 28.70 -15.43
C PHE A 318 28.52 28.99 -16.35
N GLY A 319 29.27 30.02 -15.99
CA GLY A 319 30.35 30.57 -16.80
C GLY A 319 30.88 31.83 -16.13
N SER A 320 32.08 31.70 -15.57
CA SER A 320 33.10 32.74 -15.66
C SER A 320 34.19 32.18 -16.56
#